data_AF-A0A942CQU0-F1
#
_entry.id   AF-A0A942CQU0-F1
#
_cell.length_a   1.000
_cell.length_b   1.000
_cell.length_c   1.000
_cell.angle_alpha   90.00
_cell.angle_beta   90.00
_cell.angle_gamma   90.00
#
_symmetry.space_group_name_H-M   'P 1'
#
loop_
_entity.id
_entity.type
_entity.pdbx_description
1 polymer ?
#
loop_
_entity_poly.entity_id
_entity_poly.type
_entity_poly.pdbx_seq_one_letter_code
_entity_poly.pdbx_strand_id
1 'polypeptide(L)' 'MSKVLQEIARAAKVSFRRLREWCGDAAYERYERAALRKKARLVTPEQFYVEQVDRKYSRPNRCC' A
#
# COMPACT_ATOMS: atom_id res chain seq x y z
N MET A 1 -16.86 -0.83 30.86
CA MET A 1 -15.83 -0.54 29.85
C MET A 1 -16.02 0.90 29.38
N SER A 2 -15.14 1.83 29.77
CA SER A 2 -15.37 3.28 29.68
C SER A 2 -15.42 3.77 28.23
N LYS A 3 -16.37 4.67 27.91
CA LYS A 3 -16.53 5.30 26.58
C LYS A 3 -15.22 5.96 26.09
N VAL A 4 -14.41 6.45 27.03
CA VAL A 4 -13.10 7.07 26.77
C VAL A 4 -12.12 6.09 26.11
N LEU A 5 -12.07 4.83 26.56
CA LEU A 5 -11.20 3.82 25.95
C LEU A 5 -11.62 3.49 24.51
N GLN A 6 -12.93 3.53 24.20
CA GLN A 6 -13.43 3.30 22.84
C GLN A 6 -13.02 4.42 21.89
N GLU A 7 -13.09 5.68 22.33
CA GLU A 7 -12.70 6.83 21.52
C GLU A 7 -11.18 6.88 21.28
N ILE A 8 -10.37 6.60 22.30
CA ILE A 8 -8.91 6.49 22.15
C ILE A 8 -8.54 5.37 21.17
N ALA A 9 -9.18 4.20 21.29
CA ALA A 9 -8.93 3.07 20.38
C ALA A 9 -9.31 3.41 18.93
N ARG A 10 -10.40 4.14 18.71
CA ARG A 10 -10.79 4.62 17.37
C ARG A 10 -9.76 5.59 16.80
N ALA A 11 -9.34 6.58 17.59
CA ALA A 11 -8.34 7.55 17.16
C ALA A 11 -7.00 6.87 16.81
N ALA A 12 -6.53 5.96 17.67
CA ALA A 12 -5.32 5.18 17.44
C ALA A 12 -5.40 4.36 16.14
N LYS A 13 -6.53 3.70 15.88
CA LYS A 13 -6.76 2.91 14.66
C LYS A 13 -6.70 3.77 13.39
N VAL A 14 -7.30 4.96 13.42
CA VAL A 14 -7.27 5.90 12.29
C VAL A 14 -5.84 6.41 12.05
N SER A 15 -5.15 6.82 13.10
CA SER A 15 -3.76 7.30 13.01
C SER A 15 -2.81 6.21 12.50
N PHE A 16 -2.94 4.98 13.00
CA PHE A 16 -2.12 3.86 12.55
C PHE A 16 -2.34 3.55 11.06
N ARG A 17 -3.60 3.58 10.60
CA ARG A 17 -3.89 3.40 9.17
C ARG A 17 -3.26 4.50 8.32
N ARG A 18 -3.31 5.76 8.76
CA ARG A 18 -2.67 6.87 8.03
C ARG A 18 -1.15 6.76 8.01
N LEU A 19 -0.54 6.33 9.11
CA LEU A 19 0.90 6.07 9.18
C LEU A 19 1.30 4.95 8.20
N ARG A 20 0.56 3.84 8.14
CA ARG A 20 0.82 2.77 7.16
C ARG A 20 0.65 3.24 5.71
N GLU A 21 -0.31 4.13 5.46
CA GLU A 21 -0.49 4.74 4.13
C GLU A 21 0.71 5.64 3.76
N TRP A 22 1.26 6.39 4.72
CA TRP A 22 2.38 7.34 4.53
C TRP A 22 3.75 6.65 4.42
N CYS A 23 4.01 5.61 5.22
CA CYS A 23 5.25 4.83 5.16
C CYS A 23 5.38 3.94 3.90
N GLY A 24 4.35 3.91 3.04
CA GLY A 24 4.36 3.09 1.82
C GLY A 24 4.10 1.59 2.06
N ASP A 25 3.90 1.17 3.32
CA ASP A 25 3.58 -0.20 3.70
C ASP A 25 2.22 -0.67 3.14
N ALA A 26 1.29 0.26 2.91
CA ALA A 26 0.01 -0.03 2.27
C ALA A 26 0.05 0.00 0.72
N ALA A 27 1.22 -0.03 0.08
CA ALA A 27 1.33 0.08 -1.38
C ALA A 27 0.62 -1.07 -2.11
N TYR A 28 0.85 -2.32 -1.66
CA TYR A 28 0.19 -3.49 -2.23
C TYR A 28 -1.33 -3.48 -1.99
N GLU A 29 -1.79 -3.12 -0.78
CA GLU A 29 -3.23 -3.00 -0.48
C GLU A 29 -3.93 -1.96 -1.38
N ARG A 30 -3.25 -0.86 -1.71
CA ARG A 30 -3.77 0.13 -2.67
C ARG A 30 -3.83 -0.43 -4.09
N TYR A 31 -2.79 -1.15 -4.51
CA TYR A 31 -2.77 -1.85 -5.79
C TYR A 31 -3.92 -2.85 -5.89
N GLU A 32 -4.13 -3.67 -4.85
CA GLU A 32 -5.20 -4.67 -4.79
C GLU A 32 -6.58 -4.01 -4.94
N ARG A 33 -6.86 -2.96 -4.15
CA ARG A 33 -8.13 -2.21 -4.27
C ARG A 33 -8.32 -1.63 -5.67
N ALA A 34 -7.26 -1.12 -6.30
CA ALA A 34 -7.32 -0.58 -7.65
C ALA A 34 -7.52 -1.67 -8.71
N ALA A 35 -6.84 -2.81 -8.58
CA ALA A 35 -6.95 -3.96 -9.47
C ALA A 35 -8.34 -4.58 -9.39
N LEU A 36 -8.89 -4.77 -8.19
CA LEU A 36 -10.26 -5.24 -7.97
C LEU A 36 -11.29 -4.30 -8.62
N ARG A 37 -11.15 -2.98 -8.45
CA ARG A 37 -12.01 -1.98 -9.12
C ARG A 37 -11.93 -2.08 -10.65
N LYS A 38 -10.76 -2.37 -11.19
CA LYS A 38 -10.52 -2.52 -12.63
C LYS A 38 -10.79 -3.94 -13.15
N LYS A 39 -11.22 -4.88 -12.30
CA LYS A 39 -11.33 -6.31 -12.61
C LYS A 39 -10.05 -6.89 -13.24
N ALA A 40 -8.89 -6.31 -12.86
CA ALA A 40 -7.59 -6.76 -13.32
C ALA A 40 -7.12 -7.96 -12.51
N ARG A 41 -6.27 -8.80 -13.12
CA ARG A 41 -5.62 -9.90 -12.42
C ARG A 41 -4.76 -9.37 -11.28
N LEU A 42 -4.98 -9.88 -10.08
CA LEU A 42 -4.12 -9.62 -8.93
C LEU A 42 -2.82 -10.41 -9.09
N VAL A 43 -1.69 -9.71 -9.08
CA VAL A 43 -0.37 -10.33 -8.90
C VAL A 43 -0.10 -10.51 -7.42
N THR A 44 0.77 -11.45 -7.07
CA THR A 44 1.21 -11.65 -5.68
C THR A 44 1.98 -10.44 -5.14
N PRO A 45 2.05 -10.24 -3.81
CA PRO A 45 2.84 -9.17 -3.23
C PRO A 45 4.29 -9.14 -3.73
N GLU A 46 4.93 -10.31 -3.77
CA GLU A 46 6.32 -10.46 -4.20
C GLU A 46 6.50 -10.01 -5.65
N GLN A 47 5.61 -10.45 -6.54
CA GLN A 47 5.61 -10.03 -7.95
C GLN A 47 5.37 -8.53 -8.09
N PHE A 48 4.45 -7.95 -7.32
CA PHE A 48 4.21 -6.51 -7.33
C PHE A 48 5.48 -5.73 -6.95
N TYR A 49 6.19 -6.13 -5.89
CA TYR A 49 7.40 -5.44 -5.47
C TYR A 49 8.54 -5.58 -6.49
N VAL A 50 8.72 -6.77 -7.06
CA VAL A 50 9.71 -7.01 -8.12
C VAL A 50 9.40 -6.15 -9.34
N GLU A 51 8.14 -6.07 -9.78
CA GLU A 51 7.73 -5.20 -10.89
C GLU A 51 7.96 -3.71 -10.60
N GLN A 52 7.76 -3.25 -9.37
CA GLN A 52 8.04 -1.85 -9.02
C GLN A 52 9.54 -1.54 -9.10
N VAL A 53 10.38 -2.46 -8.64
CA VAL A 53 11.85 -2.35 -8.73
C VAL A 53 12.28 -2.39 -10.20
N ASP A 54 11.80 -3.35 -10.97
CA ASP A 54 12.07 -3.46 -12.40
C ASP A 54 11.65 -2.19 -13.16
N ARG A 55 10.44 -1.67 -12.94
CA ARG A 55 10.01 -0.39 -13.55
C ARG A 55 10.88 0.80 -13.18
N LYS A 56 11.47 0.79 -11.97
CA LYS A 56 12.32 1.88 -11.47
C LYS A 56 13.73 1.81 -12.07
N TYR A 57 14.27 0.61 -12.27
CA TYR A 57 15.68 0.42 -12.64
C TYR A 57 15.90 -0.13 -14.05
N SER A 58 14.89 -0.74 -14.68
CA SER A 58 14.96 -1.32 -16.02
C SER A 58 14.53 -0.36 -17.13
N ARG A 59 14.25 0.90 -16.79
CA ARG A 59 14.12 1.94 -17.82
C ARG A 59 15.50 2.15 -18.46
N PRO A 60 15.59 2.23 -19.81
CA PRO A 60 16.82 2.61 -20.46
C PRO A 60 17.22 3.99 -19.93
N ASN A 61 18.25 4.05 -19.09
CA ASN A 61 18.93 5.30 -18.79
C ASN A 61 19.57 5.75 -20.11
N ARG A 62 19.35 7.01 -20.49
CA ARG A 62 19.87 7.64 -21.72
C ARG A 62 21.39 7.88 -21.66
N CYS A 63 22.12 6.88 -21.19
CA CYS A 63 23.57 6.80 -21.20
C CYS A 63 23.82 5.37 -21.66
N CYS A 64 23.76 5.09 -22.95
CA CYS A 64 24.52 5.68 -24.05
C CYS A 64 23.65 5.98 -25.29
#